data_AF-A0A1W9NUS0-F1
#
_entry.id   AF-A0A1W9NUS0-F1
#
_cell.length_a   1.000
_cell.length_b   1.000
_cell.length_c   1.000
_cell.angle_alpha   90.00
_cell.angle_beta   90.00
_cell.angle_gamma   90.00
#
_symmetry.space_group_name_H-M   'P 1'
#
loop_
_entity.id
_entity.type
_entity.pdbx_description
1 polymer ?
#
loop_
_entity_poly.entity_id
_entity_poly.type
_entity_poly.pdbx_seq_one_letter_code
_entity_poly.pdbx_strand_id
1 'polypeptide(L)'
;MKTVIILAILVTFVMAFVSYNKSRDLKKLLITLGSFIVMLYLLWVGFRVSVAIFPLKIANIVLGFFAWGGIVYYMLRDRYIWWVIFSPLLIPILFVLFSLVGGSRYEDIWRQLF
;
A
#
# COMPACT_ATOMS: atom_id res chain seq x y z
N MET A 1 15.38 -1.83 5.72
CA MET A 1 14.08 -1.56 5.06
C MET A 1 13.75 -2.58 3.97
N LYS A 2 14.65 -2.81 2.99
CA LYS A 2 14.41 -3.79 1.90
C LYS A 2 14.08 -5.20 2.41
N THR A 3 14.78 -5.68 3.44
CA THR A 3 14.53 -7.00 4.07
C THR A 3 13.13 -7.12 4.66
N VAL A 4 12.63 -6.07 5.31
CA VAL A 4 11.29 -6.07 5.94
C VAL A 4 10.19 -6.16 4.87
N ILE A 5 10.36 -5.45 3.75
CA ILE A 5 9.43 -5.50 2.62
C ILE A 5 9.43 -6.90 2.00
N ILE A 6 10.61 -7.50 1.79
CA ILE A 6 10.73 -8.87 1.26
C ILE A 6 10.04 -9.87 2.20
N LEU A 7 10.25 -9.75 3.51
CA LEU A 7 9.58 -10.60 4.49
C LEU A 7 8.06 -10.42 4.45
N ALA A 8 7.55 -9.19 4.38
CA ALA A 8 6.12 -8.92 4.29
C ALA A 8 5.50 -9.53 3.01
N ILE A 9 6.22 -9.47 1.90
CA ILE A 9 5.83 -10.12 0.64
C ILE A 9 5.75 -11.64 0.84
N LEU A 10 6.82 -12.28 1.32
CA LEU A 10 6.87 -13.72 1.54
C LEU A 10 5.76 -14.19 2.48
N VAL A 11 5.55 -13.50 3.60
CA VAL A 11 4.50 -13.82 4.57
C VAL A 11 3.12 -13.72 3.93
N THR A 12 2.87 -12.69 3.12
CA THR A 12 1.57 -12.54 2.43
C THR A 12 1.34 -13.65 1.41
N PHE A 13 2.37 -14.04 0.64
CA PHE A 13 2.27 -15.17 -0.30
C PHE A 13 1.99 -16.49 0.41
N VAL A 14 2.69 -16.77 1.52
CA VAL A 14 2.47 -17.97 2.33
C VAL A 14 1.04 -17.98 2.89
N MET A 15 0.58 -16.87 3.47
CA MET A 15 -0.79 -16.77 3.99
C MET A 15 -1.85 -16.95 2.90
N ALA A 16 -1.65 -16.33 1.73
CA ALA A 16 -2.55 -16.46 0.60
C ALA A 16 -2.64 -17.93 0.11
N PHE A 17 -1.50 -18.61 0.02
CA PHE A 17 -1.45 -20.02 -0.39
C PHE A 17 -2.09 -20.95 0.64
N VAL A 18 -1.82 -20.75 1.94
CA VAL A 18 -2.46 -21.51 3.02
C VAL A 18 -3.98 -21.29 3.02
N SER A 19 -4.43 -20.04 2.88
CA SER A 19 -5.84 -19.69 2.77
C SER A 19 -6.51 -20.38 1.58
N TYR A 20 -5.84 -20.39 0.42
CA TYR A 20 -6.32 -21.07 -0.77
C TYR A 20 -6.37 -22.59 -0.60
N ASN A 21 -5.34 -23.22 -0.02
CA ASN A 21 -5.34 -24.68 0.15
C ASN A 21 -6.47 -25.15 1.08
N LYS A 22 -6.82 -24.36 2.09
CA LYS A 22 -7.90 -24.65 3.04
C LYS A 22 -9.30 -24.48 2.44
N SER A 23 -9.52 -23.40 1.66
CA SER A 23 -10.85 -23.02 1.17
C SER A 23 -11.12 -23.42 -0.29
N ARG A 24 -10.05 -23.65 -1.07
CA ARG A 24 -10.06 -23.78 -2.54
C ARG A 24 -10.74 -22.61 -3.28
N ASP A 25 -10.83 -21.44 -2.64
CA ASP A 25 -11.45 -20.26 -3.21
C ASP A 25 -10.45 -19.44 -4.06
N LEU A 26 -10.52 -19.62 -5.38
CA LEU A 26 -9.73 -18.86 -6.35
C LEU A 26 -10.07 -17.37 -6.36
N LYS A 27 -11.34 -17.00 -6.14
CA LYS A 27 -11.77 -15.59 -6.16
C LYS A 27 -11.12 -14.84 -5.01
N LYS A 28 -11.11 -15.44 -3.82
CA LYS A 28 -10.46 -14.88 -2.63
C LYS A 28 -8.95 -14.74 -2.83
N LEU A 29 -8.30 -15.73 -3.44
CA LEU A 29 -6.89 -15.67 -3.78
C LEU A 29 -6.58 -14.50 -4.71
N LEU A 30 -7.32 -14.36 -5.82
CA LEU A 30 -7.12 -13.29 -6.79
C LEU A 30 -7.36 -11.90 -6.19
N ILE A 31 -8.42 -11.74 -5.39
CA ILE A 31 -8.69 -10.48 -4.69
C ILE A 31 -7.55 -10.13 -3.74
N THR A 32 -7.03 -11.11 -3.00
CA THR A 32 -5.92 -10.93 -2.05
C THR A 32 -4.65 -10.48 -2.79
N LEU A 33 -4.24 -11.22 -3.82
CA LEU A 33 -3.03 -10.92 -4.59
C LEU A 33 -3.15 -9.60 -5.34
N GLY A 34 -4.28 -9.34 -6.01
CA GLY A 34 -4.53 -8.09 -6.71
C GLY A 34 -4.50 -6.89 -5.77
N SER A 35 -5.19 -6.99 -4.62
CA SER A 35 -5.18 -5.94 -3.60
C SER A 35 -3.77 -5.70 -3.05
N PHE A 36 -3.01 -6.76 -2.83
CA PHE A 36 -1.64 -6.65 -2.34
C PHE A 36 -0.71 -5.97 -3.34
N ILE A 37 -0.80 -6.33 -4.64
CA ILE A 37 -0.03 -5.67 -5.71
C ILE A 37 -0.38 -4.19 -5.80
N VAL A 38 -1.66 -3.84 -5.81
CA VAL A 38 -2.09 -2.43 -5.87
C VAL A 38 -1.62 -1.67 -4.62
N MET A 39 -1.75 -2.27 -3.44
CA MET A 39 -1.25 -1.68 -2.20
C MET A 39 0.26 -1.41 -2.27
N LEU A 40 1.06 -2.36 -2.75
CA LEU A 40 2.51 -2.17 -2.90
C LEU A 40 2.83 -1.05 -3.88
N TYR A 41 2.10 -0.96 -5.00
CA TYR A 41 2.24 0.14 -5.95
C TYR A 41 1.94 1.49 -5.30
N LEU A 42 0.82 1.62 -4.58
CA LEU A 42 0.44 2.85 -3.90
C LEU A 42 1.47 3.26 -2.84
N LEU A 43 1.97 2.30 -2.06
CA LEU A 43 3.03 2.57 -1.09
C LEU A 43 4.31 3.04 -1.76
N TRP A 44 4.69 2.44 -2.89
CA TRP A 44 5.88 2.83 -3.64
C TRP A 44 5.76 4.26 -4.19
N VAL A 45 4.62 4.60 -4.80
CA VAL A 45 4.32 5.97 -5.25
C VAL A 45 4.36 6.94 -4.06
N GLY A 46 3.66 6.59 -2.96
CA GLY A 46 3.63 7.37 -1.72
C GLY A 46 5.02 7.63 -1.15
N PHE A 47 5.92 6.64 -1.19
CA PHE A 47 7.30 6.80 -0.76
C PHE A 47 8.11 7.76 -1.63
N ARG A 48 7.93 7.74 -2.96
CA ARG A 48 8.62 8.67 -3.87
C ARG A 48 8.20 10.12 -3.63
N VAL A 49 6.89 10.35 -3.47
CA VAL A 49 6.38 11.72 -3.33
C VAL A 49 6.59 12.31 -1.94
N SER A 50 6.72 11.47 -0.92
CA SER A 50 6.93 11.89 0.46
C SER A 50 8.40 12.11 0.86
N VAL A 51 9.36 11.96 -0.07
CA VAL A 51 10.80 12.12 0.24
C VAL A 51 11.10 13.49 0.86
N ALA A 52 10.46 14.55 0.38
CA ALA A 52 10.67 15.92 0.86
C ALA A 52 9.78 16.31 2.06
N ILE A 53 8.77 15.50 2.38
CA ILE A 53 7.78 15.80 3.43
C ILE A 53 7.80 14.65 4.44
N PHE A 54 8.70 14.75 5.42
CA PHE A 54 8.92 13.69 6.42
C PHE A 54 7.63 13.19 7.12
N PRO A 55 6.66 14.05 7.51
CA PRO A 55 5.39 13.59 8.07
C PRO A 55 4.59 12.68 7.12
N LEU A 56 4.56 12.99 5.81
CA LEU A 56 3.87 12.15 4.83
C LEU A 56 4.56 10.80 4.65
N LYS A 57 5.88 10.74 4.83
CA LYS A 57 6.64 9.49 4.77
C LYS A 57 6.26 8.55 5.92
N ILE A 58 6.11 9.10 7.13
CA ILE A 58 5.63 8.33 8.29
C ILE A 58 4.19 7.89 8.06
N ALA A 59 3.32 8.80 7.61
CA ALA A 59 1.93 8.46 7.31
C ALA A 59 1.83 7.33 6.28
N ASN A 60 2.67 7.33 5.24
CA ASN A 60 2.71 6.25 4.24
C ASN A 60 3.07 4.88 4.85
N ILE A 61 4.04 4.84 5.77
CA ILE A 61 4.41 3.62 6.49
C ILE A 61 3.23 3.11 7.32
N VAL A 62 2.61 3.99 8.10
CA VAL A 62 1.48 3.65 8.98
C VAL A 62 0.28 3.13 8.17
N LEU A 63 -0.08 3.83 7.09
CA LEU A 63 -1.16 3.39 6.20
C LEU A 63 -0.82 2.06 5.51
N GLY A 64 0.46 1.80 5.21
CA GLY A 64 0.91 0.50 4.72
C GLY A 64 0.67 -0.64 5.71
N PHE A 65 0.92 -0.42 7.00
CA PHE A 65 0.60 -1.42 8.03
C PHE A 65 -0.90 -1.68 8.14
N PHE A 66 -1.73 -0.62 8.10
CA PHE A 66 -3.19 -0.77 8.13
C PHE A 66 -3.72 -1.48 6.88
N ALA A 67 -3.24 -1.10 5.69
CA ALA A 67 -3.63 -1.72 4.44
C ALA A 67 -3.27 -3.21 4.41
N TRP A 68 -2.05 -3.54 4.82
CA TRP A 68 -1.62 -4.94 4.94
C TRP A 68 -2.47 -5.70 5.96
N GLY A 69 -2.72 -5.11 7.14
CA GLY A 69 -3.61 -5.68 8.14
C GLY A 69 -5.04 -5.88 7.63
N GLY A 70 -5.54 -4.98 6.76
CA GLY A 70 -6.83 -5.11 6.09
C GLY A 70 -6.89 -6.30 5.13
N ILE A 71 -5.81 -6.58 4.40
CA ILE A 71 -5.69 -7.77 3.54
C ILE A 71 -5.66 -9.03 4.39
N VAL A 72 -4.90 -9.06 5.50
CA VAL A 72 -4.90 -10.19 6.44
C VAL A 72 -6.28 -10.40 7.05
N TYR A 73 -6.96 -9.32 7.46
CA TYR A 73 -8.31 -9.39 7.99
C TYR A 73 -9.29 -9.96 6.98
N TYR A 74 -9.20 -9.56 5.71
CA TYR A 74 -9.99 -10.15 4.63
C TYR A 74 -9.73 -11.65 4.48
N MET A 75 -8.46 -12.09 4.52
CA MET A 75 -8.12 -13.51 4.47
C MET A 75 -8.72 -14.31 5.63
N LEU A 76 -8.79 -13.73 6.83
CA LEU A 76 -9.27 -14.43 8.03
C LEU A 76 -10.78 -14.37 8.25
N ARG A 77 -11.44 -13.29 7.80
CA ARG A 77 -12.84 -12.97 8.13
C ARG A 77 -13.75 -12.83 6.93
N ASP A 78 -13.24 -12.96 5.71
CA ASP A 78 -13.99 -12.83 4.45
C ASP A 78 -14.68 -11.46 4.28
N ARG A 79 -14.23 -10.44 5.03
CA ARG A 79 -14.75 -9.07 4.96
C ARG A 79 -13.74 -8.15 4.31
N TYR A 80 -14.08 -7.70 3.10
CA TYR A 80 -13.22 -6.82 2.31
C TYR A 80 -13.44 -5.35 2.67
N ILE A 81 -12.51 -4.78 3.44
CA ILE A 81 -12.57 -3.37 3.88
C ILE A 81 -11.73 -2.52 2.93
N TRP A 82 -12.31 -2.17 1.78
CA TRP A 82 -11.58 -1.51 0.69
C TRP A 82 -10.95 -0.17 1.11
N TRP A 83 -11.63 0.64 1.92
CA TRP A 83 -11.10 1.93 2.39
C TRP A 83 -9.85 1.80 3.27
N VAL A 84 -9.66 0.67 3.96
CA VAL A 84 -8.43 0.39 4.71
C VAL A 84 -7.31 -0.04 3.76
N ILE A 85 -7.61 -0.95 2.83
CA ILE A 85 -6.65 -1.51 1.87
C ILE A 85 -6.10 -0.44 0.93
N PHE A 86 -6.96 0.46 0.44
CA PHE A 86 -6.58 1.55 -0.45
C PHE A 86 -6.21 2.85 0.28
N SER A 87 -6.17 2.84 1.62
CA SER A 87 -5.79 4.01 2.41
C SER A 87 -4.42 4.63 2.05
N PRO A 88 -3.38 3.88 1.58
CA PRO A 88 -2.13 4.49 1.13
C PRO A 88 -2.30 5.47 -0.05
N LEU A 89 -3.41 5.40 -0.79
CA LEU A 89 -3.76 6.37 -1.84
C LEU A 89 -3.88 7.81 -1.30
N LEU A 90 -4.16 7.99 -0.01
CA LEU A 90 -4.23 9.32 0.61
C LEU A 90 -2.90 10.07 0.50
N ILE A 91 -1.77 9.38 0.49
CA ILE A 91 -0.44 10.02 0.43
C ILE A 91 -0.20 10.73 -0.90
N PRO A 92 -0.32 10.09 -2.08
CA PRO A 92 -0.18 10.80 -3.34
C PRO A 92 -1.24 11.89 -3.51
N ILE A 93 -2.47 11.69 -3.03
CA ILE A 93 -3.51 12.74 -3.08
C ILE A 93 -3.08 13.97 -2.26
N LEU A 94 -2.67 13.77 -1.01
CA LEU A 94 -2.21 14.86 -0.14
C LEU A 94 -0.97 15.55 -0.70
N PHE A 95 -0.06 14.79 -1.29
CA PHE A 95 1.10 15.36 -1.96
C PHE A 95 0.69 16.29 -3.10
N VAL A 96 -0.22 15.85 -3.98
CA VAL A 96 -0.73 16.70 -5.07
C VAL A 96 -1.35 17.97 -4.50
N LEU A 97 -2.20 17.87 -3.48
CA LEU A 97 -2.81 19.03 -2.83
C LEU A 97 -1.76 20.00 -2.26
N PHE A 98 -0.75 19.49 -1.54
CA PHE A 98 0.34 20.33 -1.03
C PHE A 98 1.18 20.94 -2.15
N SER A 99 1.37 20.23 -3.26
CA SER A 99 2.11 20.75 -4.40
C SER A 99 1.40 21.90 -5.09
N LEU A 100 0.07 21.86 -5.17
CA LEU A 100 -0.75 22.94 -5.73
C LEU A 100 -0.69 24.20 -4.87
N VAL A 101 -0.58 24.05 -3.54
CA VAL A 101 -0.49 25.19 -2.61
C VAL A 101 0.94 25.72 -2.47
N GLY A 102 1.94 24.83 -2.48
CA GLY A 102 3.34 25.18 -2.22
C GLY A 102 4.19 25.58 -3.43
N GLY A 103 3.67 25.43 -4.66
CA GLY A 103 4.34 25.90 -5.88
C GLY A 103 5.65 25.16 -6.20
N SER A 104 6.68 25.92 -6.63
CA SER A 104 7.95 25.39 -7.18
C SER A 104 8.77 24.52 -6.21
N ARG A 105 8.46 24.54 -4.91
CA ARG A 105 9.11 23.72 -3.87
C ARG A 105 9.10 22.21 -4.18
N TYR A 106 8.19 21.76 -5.04
CA TYR A 106 7.98 20.35 -5.35
C TYR A 106 8.30 19.96 -6.81
N GLU A 107 8.84 20.87 -7.63
CA GLU A 107 9.16 20.61 -9.05
C GLU A 107 10.12 19.43 -9.25
N ASP A 108 11.15 19.31 -8.40
CA ASP A 108 12.11 18.22 -8.47
C ASP A 108 11.48 16.84 -8.21
N ILE A 109 10.39 16.79 -7.44
CA ILE A 109 9.69 15.55 -7.12
C ILE A 109 8.81 15.12 -8.29
N TRP A 110 8.18 16.08 -8.98
CA TRP A 110 7.43 15.80 -10.21
C TRP A 110 8.33 15.21 -11.29
N ARG A 111 9.58 15.69 -11.43
CA ARG A 111 10.59 15.11 -12.35
C ARG A 111 11.05 13.70 -11.99
N GLN A 112 10.78 13.22 -10.77
CA GLN A 112 11.11 11.85 -10.36
C GLN A 112 9.97 10.85 -10.61
N LEU A 113 8.79 11.35 -11.01
CA LEU A 113 7.58 10.55 -11.29
C LEU A 113 7.35 10.33 -12.79
N PHE A 114 7.83 11.24 -13.64
CA PHE A 114 7.77 11.19 -15.11
C PHE A 114 9.17 11.06 -15.70
#